data_AF-A0A1H3DQD1-F1
#
_entry.id   AF-A0A1H3DQD1-F1
#
_cell.length_a   1.000
_cell.length_b   1.000
_cell.length_c   1.000
_cell.angle_alpha   90.00
_cell.angle_beta   90.00
_cell.angle_gamma   90.00
#
_symmetry.space_group_name_H-M   'P 1'
#
loop_
_entity.id
_entity.type
_entity.pdbx_description
1 polymer ?
#
loop_
_entity_poly.entity_id
_entity_poly.type
_entity_poly.pdbx_seq_one_letter_code
_entity_poly.pdbx_strand_id
1 'polypeptide(L)'
;MSEKSIQNSVMLAASQSGMTVWRNNTGQAWTGDATRLKDGSILIRNPRPLHAGLCKGSSDLIGIRPVVVTAEMLGQTIAQFAAVEVKTPKGKLSEQQAKFLSFVESKGGLALVARSADDILTVA
;
A
#
# COMPACT_ATOMS: atom_id res chain seq x y z
N MET A 1 12.45 -0.58 16.89
CA MET A 1 11.85 0.28 15.85
C MET A 1 10.42 -0.16 15.63
N SER A 2 9.45 0.75 15.57
CA SER A 2 8.04 0.40 15.32
C SER A 2 7.76 0.26 13.83
N GLU A 3 6.69 -0.45 13.46
CA GLU A 3 6.26 -0.57 12.06
C GLU A 3 5.98 0.80 11.43
N LYS A 4 5.36 1.71 12.19
CA LYS A 4 5.14 3.10 11.78
C LYS A 4 6.46 3.83 11.45
N SER A 5 7.49 3.67 12.28
CA SER A 5 8.79 4.31 12.00
C SER A 5 9.49 3.72 10.77
N ILE A 6 9.35 2.40 10.53
CA ILE A 6 9.86 1.74 9.32
C ILE A 6 9.09 2.22 8.10
N GLN A 7 7.77 2.30 8.18
CA GLN A 7 6.93 2.80 7.10
C GLN A 7 7.34 4.22 6.68
N ASN A 8 7.57 5.11 7.65
CA ASN A 8 8.03 6.47 7.34
C ASN A 8 9.40 6.48 6.64
N SER A 9 10.35 5.66 7.08
CA SER A 9 11.66 5.58 6.41
C SER A 9 11.57 4.99 5.00
N VAL A 10 10.71 3.99 4.82
CA VAL A 10 10.41 3.37 3.52
C VAL A 10 9.79 4.38 2.56
N MET A 11 8.85 5.21 3.03
CA MET A 11 8.24 6.27 2.22
C MET A 11 9.27 7.32 1.78
N LEU A 12 10.20 7.71 2.66
CA LEU A 12 11.28 8.63 2.32
C LEU A 12 12.22 8.01 1.27
N ALA A 13 12.62 6.76 1.46
CA ALA A 13 13.48 6.04 0.51
C ALA A 13 12.81 5.89 -0.87
N ALA A 14 11.51 5.57 -0.91
CA ALA A 14 10.74 5.50 -2.15
C ALA A 14 10.75 6.84 -2.90
N SER A 15 10.56 7.95 -2.18
CA SER A 15 10.65 9.28 -2.80
C SER A 15 12.06 9.59 -3.32
N GLN A 16 13.11 9.22 -2.57
CA GLN A 16 14.50 9.42 -2.98
C GLN A 16 14.87 8.63 -4.23
N SER A 17 14.26 7.47 -4.42
CA SER A 17 14.47 6.62 -5.58
C SER A 17 13.60 6.98 -6.80
N GLY A 18 12.80 8.05 -6.70
CA GLY A 18 11.92 8.51 -7.76
C GLY A 18 10.55 7.82 -7.80
N MET A 19 10.28 6.87 -6.91
CA MET A 19 8.94 6.29 -6.74
C MET A 19 8.02 7.29 -6.05
N THR A 20 6.71 7.20 -6.33
CA THR A 20 5.69 7.90 -5.56
C THR A 20 4.78 6.87 -4.89
N VAL A 21 4.73 6.87 -3.55
CA VAL A 21 3.92 5.94 -2.77
C VAL A 21 2.98 6.69 -1.83
N TRP A 22 1.79 6.12 -1.61
CA TRP A 22 0.78 6.61 -0.69
C TRP A 22 0.44 5.53 0.33
N ARG A 23 0.06 5.98 1.53
CA ARG A 23 -0.46 5.07 2.55
C ARG A 23 -1.84 4.58 2.15
N ASN A 24 -1.97 3.27 2.05
CA ASN A 24 -3.22 2.57 1.80
C ASN A 24 -3.87 2.20 3.14
N ASN A 25 -4.70 3.09 3.67
CA ASN A 25 -5.41 2.82 4.92
C ASN A 25 -6.53 1.80 4.65
N THR A 26 -6.38 0.60 5.18
CA THR A 26 -7.44 -0.41 5.19
C THR A 26 -8.24 -0.30 6.49
N GLY A 27 -9.56 -0.47 6.42
CA GLY A 27 -10.40 -0.37 7.60
C GLY A 27 -11.88 -0.44 7.25
N GLN A 28 -12.71 -0.46 8.29
CA GLN A 28 -14.15 -0.37 8.15
C GLN A 28 -14.64 0.91 8.83
N ALA A 29 -15.51 1.63 8.15
CA ALA A 29 -16.25 2.76 8.69
C ALA A 29 -17.74 2.57 8.44
N TRP A 30 -18.57 3.28 9.21
CA TRP A 30 -19.98 3.41 8.91
C TRP A 30 -20.22 4.72 8.16
N THR A 31 -20.99 4.65 7.09
CA THR A 31 -21.41 5.81 6.29
C THR A 31 -22.92 5.83 6.13
N GLY A 32 -23.48 6.98 5.82
CA GLY A 32 -24.92 7.20 5.78
C GLY A 32 -25.22 8.70 5.83
N ASP A 33 -26.48 9.03 6.09
CA ASP A 33 -26.92 10.42 6.19
C ASP A 33 -26.42 11.00 7.52
N ALA A 34 -25.35 11.81 7.45
CA ALA A 34 -24.69 12.37 8.61
C ALA A 34 -25.36 13.67 9.07
N THR A 35 -25.60 13.79 10.37
CA THR A 35 -26.03 15.04 11.01
C THR A 35 -25.12 15.31 12.20
N ARG A 36 -24.50 16.50 12.22
CA ARG A 36 -23.75 16.96 13.39
C ARG A 36 -24.73 17.49 14.44
N LEU A 37 -24.67 16.93 15.64
CA LEU A 37 -25.48 17.36 16.77
C LEU A 37 -24.83 18.57 17.48
N LYS A 38 -25.60 19.25 18.33
CA LYS A 38 -25.14 20.47 19.03
C LYS A 38 -23.96 20.23 19.96
N ASP A 39 -23.84 19.03 20.50
CA ASP A 39 -22.71 18.59 21.35
C ASP A 39 -21.45 18.23 20.55
N GLY A 40 -21.50 18.35 19.21
CA GLY A 40 -20.41 18.06 18.30
C GLY A 40 -20.34 16.62 17.82
N SER A 41 -21.17 15.72 18.36
CA SER A 41 -21.26 14.32 17.90
C SER A 41 -21.87 14.21 16.48
N ILE A 42 -21.66 13.06 15.83
CA ILE A 42 -22.19 12.78 14.49
C ILE A 42 -23.18 11.62 14.60
N LEU A 43 -24.45 11.87 14.25
CA LEU A 43 -25.45 10.83 14.06
C LEU A 43 -25.46 10.42 12.58
N ILE A 44 -25.26 9.13 12.31
CA ILE A 44 -25.36 8.54 10.98
C ILE A 44 -26.69 7.81 10.87
N ARG A 45 -27.61 8.30 10.03
CA ARG A 45 -28.87 7.60 9.70
C ARG A 45 -28.68 6.73 8.47
N ASN A 46 -29.49 5.67 8.36
CA ASN A 46 -29.39 4.66 7.31
C ASN A 46 -27.96 4.12 7.15
N PRO A 47 -27.33 3.66 8.25
CA PRO A 47 -25.91 3.33 8.24
C PRO A 47 -25.65 2.10 7.35
N ARG A 48 -24.62 2.20 6.53
CA ARG A 48 -24.08 1.10 5.74
C ARG A 48 -22.56 1.00 5.93
N PRO A 49 -21.99 -0.23 5.90
CA PRO A 49 -20.56 -0.40 6.05
C PRO A 49 -19.82 0.08 4.81
N LEU A 50 -18.74 0.83 5.01
CA LEU A 50 -17.74 1.18 4.01
C LEU A 50 -16.44 0.46 4.38
N HIS A 51 -15.96 -0.40 3.48
CA HIS A 51 -14.63 -1.00 3.61
C HIS A 51 -13.64 -0.17 2.80
N ALA A 52 -12.68 0.46 3.48
CA ALA A 52 -11.64 1.26 2.88
C ALA A 52 -10.41 0.41 2.52
N GLY A 53 -9.60 0.94 1.61
CA GLY A 53 -8.46 0.27 0.99
C GLY A 53 -8.83 -0.46 -0.30
N LEU A 54 -7.85 -1.11 -0.93
CA LEU A 54 -8.05 -1.79 -2.22
C LEU A 54 -8.78 -3.14 -2.04
N CYS A 55 -8.31 -3.95 -1.09
CA CYS A 55 -8.92 -5.23 -0.74
C CYS A 55 -8.39 -5.72 0.62
N LYS A 56 -8.98 -6.78 1.17
CA LYS A 56 -8.45 -7.41 2.39
C LYS A 56 -7.05 -7.97 2.12
N GLY A 57 -6.05 -7.45 2.82
CA GLY A 57 -4.66 -7.84 2.65
C GLY A 57 -3.89 -7.05 1.59
N SER A 58 -4.47 -5.99 1.01
CA SER A 58 -3.71 -5.07 0.17
C SER A 58 -2.59 -4.39 0.97
N SER A 59 -1.45 -4.14 0.31
CA SER A 59 -0.24 -3.62 0.94
C SER A 59 -0.41 -2.28 1.66
N ASP A 60 0.40 -2.05 2.70
CA ASP A 60 0.41 -0.80 3.49
C ASP A 60 0.68 0.46 2.66
N LEU A 61 1.55 0.34 1.65
CA LEU A 61 1.85 1.39 0.69
C LEU A 61 1.55 0.89 -0.72
N ILE A 62 0.92 1.78 -1.50
CA ILE A 62 0.67 1.57 -2.93
C ILE A 62 1.23 2.76 -3.69
N GLY A 63 1.71 2.55 -4.91
CA GLY A 63 2.40 3.61 -5.61
C GLY A 63 2.64 3.38 -7.08
N ILE A 64 3.36 4.33 -7.64
CA ILE A 64 3.85 4.32 -9.01
C ILE A 64 5.38 4.26 -8.96
N ARG A 65 5.96 3.30 -9.67
CA ARG A 65 7.38 3.25 -9.98
C ARG A 65 7.57 3.70 -11.44
N PRO A 66 8.23 4.84 -11.68
CA PRO A 66 8.65 5.21 -13.02
C PRO A 66 9.63 4.16 -13.56
N VAL A 67 9.39 3.67 -14.76
CA VAL A 67 10.28 2.73 -15.45
C VAL A 67 10.52 3.25 -16.86
N VAL A 68 11.78 3.43 -17.23
CA VAL A 68 12.17 3.64 -18.62
C VAL A 68 12.21 2.28 -19.29
N VAL A 69 11.31 2.06 -20.25
CA VAL A 69 11.23 0.80 -20.99
C VAL A 69 12.46 0.63 -21.87
N THR A 70 13.20 -0.47 -21.70
CA THR A 70 14.38 -0.81 -22.50
C THR A 70 14.03 -1.81 -23.60
N ALA A 71 14.97 -2.08 -24.53
CA ALA A 71 14.73 -3.02 -25.61
C ALA A 71 14.50 -4.46 -25.10
N GLU A 72 15.16 -4.86 -24.02
CA GLU A 72 15.02 -6.17 -23.37
C GLU A 72 13.63 -6.37 -22.75
N MET A 73 12.93 -5.27 -22.47
CA MET A 73 11.57 -5.26 -21.93
C MET A 73 10.49 -5.44 -23.01
N LEU A 74 10.84 -5.39 -24.29
CA LEU A 74 9.87 -5.55 -25.37
C LEU A 74 9.22 -6.94 -25.33
N GLY A 75 7.89 -6.98 -25.36
CA GLY A 75 7.11 -8.22 -25.25
C GLY A 75 6.86 -8.69 -23.80
N GLN A 76 7.42 -8.01 -22.79
CA GLN A 76 7.13 -8.31 -21.39
C GLN A 76 5.87 -7.57 -20.92
N THR A 77 5.19 -8.12 -19.91
CA THR A 77 4.11 -7.41 -19.20
C THR A 77 4.73 -6.53 -18.11
N ILE A 78 4.48 -5.23 -18.16
CA ILE A 78 4.97 -4.26 -17.17
C ILE A 78 3.78 -3.47 -16.63
N ALA A 79 3.67 -3.43 -15.30
CA ALA A 79 2.81 -2.49 -14.61
C ALA A 79 3.70 -1.52 -13.82
N GLN A 80 3.46 -0.21 -13.97
CA GLN A 80 4.13 0.79 -13.13
C GLN A 80 3.59 0.80 -11.68
N PHE A 81 2.73 -0.15 -11.32
CA PHE A 81 2.15 -0.25 -9.98
C PHE A 81 3.17 -0.85 -9.00
N ALA A 82 3.31 -0.21 -7.85
CA ALA A 82 4.13 -0.69 -6.73
C ALA A 82 3.26 -1.02 -5.51
N ALA A 83 3.49 -2.18 -4.93
CA ALA A 83 2.89 -2.66 -3.69
C ALA A 83 3.99 -2.95 -2.67
N VAL A 84 4.03 -2.19 -1.58
CA VAL A 84 5.02 -2.35 -0.52
C VAL A 84 4.32 -2.66 0.79
N GLU A 85 4.51 -3.88 1.26
CA GLU A 85 4.03 -4.32 2.57
C GLU A 85 5.12 -4.08 3.61
N VAL A 86 4.82 -3.30 4.64
CA VAL A 86 5.82 -2.94 5.66
C VAL A 86 5.71 -3.91 6.82
N LYS A 87 6.84 -4.50 7.22
CA LYS A 87 6.90 -5.38 8.39
C LYS A 87 8.05 -5.01 9.28
N THR A 88 7.87 -5.20 10.59
CA THR A 88 9.02 -5.27 11.51
C THR A 88 9.98 -6.40 11.11
N PRO A 89 11.24 -6.44 11.60
CA PRO A 89 12.19 -7.51 11.23
C PRO A 89 11.68 -8.94 11.45
N LYS A 90 10.79 -9.15 12.44
CA LYS A 90 10.17 -10.45 12.73
C LYS A 90 8.72 -10.58 12.25
N GLY A 91 8.15 -9.52 11.68
CA GLY A 91 6.77 -9.49 11.20
C GLY A 91 6.56 -10.47 10.05
N LYS A 92 5.46 -11.22 10.10
CA LYS A 92 5.08 -12.20 9.09
C LYS A 92 3.95 -11.66 8.22
N LEU A 93 3.96 -12.04 6.94
CA LEU A 93 2.82 -11.83 6.06
C LEU A 93 1.65 -12.70 6.49
N SER A 94 0.44 -12.15 6.40
CA SER A 94 -0.75 -13.00 6.36
C SER A 94 -0.86 -13.69 4.99
N GLU A 95 -1.67 -14.74 4.92
CA GLU A 95 -1.95 -15.43 3.65
C GLU A 95 -2.55 -14.47 2.60
N GLN A 96 -3.42 -13.56 3.02
CA GLN A 96 -4.05 -12.59 2.10
C GLN A 96 -3.03 -11.58 1.57
N GLN A 97 -2.10 -11.12 2.41
CA GLN A 97 -1.02 -10.23 2.00
C GLN A 97 -0.08 -10.90 1.00
N ALA A 98 0.29 -12.16 1.24
CA ALA A 98 1.10 -12.93 0.31
C ALA A 98 0.41 -13.12 -1.05
N LYS A 99 -0.91 -13.40 -1.05
CA LYS A 99 -1.70 -13.50 -2.29
C LYS A 99 -1.77 -12.18 -3.06
N PHE A 100 -1.94 -11.06 -2.35
CA PHE A 100 -1.98 -9.75 -2.99
C PHE A 100 -0.64 -9.40 -3.67
N LEU A 101 0.48 -9.59 -2.98
CA LEU A 101 1.81 -9.35 -3.54
C LEU A 101 2.06 -10.25 -4.77
N SER A 102 1.74 -11.55 -4.67
CA SER A 102 1.88 -12.50 -5.78
C SER A 102 1.04 -12.10 -6.99
N PHE A 103 -0.17 -11.59 -6.76
CA PHE A 103 -1.03 -11.09 -7.83
C PHE A 103 -0.40 -9.89 -8.54
N VAL A 104 0.09 -8.90 -7.80
CA VAL A 104 0.73 -7.71 -8.37
C VAL A 104 1.94 -8.11 -9.23
N GLU A 105 2.81 -8.97 -8.69
CA GLU A 105 3.99 -9.48 -9.41
C GLU A 105 3.60 -10.23 -10.69
N SER A 106 2.56 -11.07 -10.64
CA SER A 106 2.06 -11.81 -11.82
C SER A 106 1.54 -10.91 -12.96
N LYS A 107 1.26 -9.63 -12.65
CA LYS A 107 0.84 -8.62 -13.63
C LYS A 107 1.97 -7.67 -14.02
N GLY A 108 3.21 -8.00 -13.66
CA GLY A 108 4.39 -7.19 -13.97
C GLY A 108 4.54 -5.94 -13.10
N GLY A 109 3.86 -5.88 -11.95
CA GLY A 109 4.03 -4.82 -10.96
C GLY A 109 5.17 -5.11 -10.00
N LEU A 110 5.66 -4.07 -9.33
CA LEU A 110 6.64 -4.22 -8.24
C LEU A 110 5.89 -4.63 -6.96
N ALA A 111 6.23 -5.78 -6.39
CA ALA A 111 5.69 -6.25 -5.12
C ALA A 111 6.83 -6.63 -4.17
N LEU A 112 6.87 -6.03 -2.97
CA LEU A 112 7.90 -6.39 -1.98
C LEU A 112 7.43 -6.26 -0.53
N VAL A 113 8.18 -6.92 0.35
CA VAL A 113 8.09 -6.73 1.79
C VAL A 113 9.25 -5.85 2.24
N ALA A 114 8.97 -4.66 2.74
CA ALA A 114 9.98 -3.74 3.24
C ALA A 114 10.09 -3.86 4.77
N ARG A 115 11.30 -4.10 5.26
CA ARG A 115 11.69 -4.16 6.68
C ARG A 115 12.63 -3.03 7.06
N SER A 116 13.22 -2.38 6.06
CA SER A 116 14.03 -1.18 6.18
C SER A 116 13.87 -0.27 4.95
N ALA A 117 14.48 0.91 5.00
CA ALA A 117 14.60 1.79 3.84
C ALA A 117 15.40 1.15 2.68
N ASP A 118 16.40 0.34 2.99
CA ASP A 118 17.31 -0.25 1.99
C ASP A 118 16.60 -1.23 1.06
N ASP A 119 15.56 -1.91 1.55
CA ASP A 119 14.74 -2.82 0.73
C ASP A 119 14.05 -2.09 -0.44
N ILE A 120 13.85 -0.78 -0.34
CA ILE A 120 13.30 0.05 -1.43
C ILE A 120 14.39 0.52 -2.38
N LEU A 121 15.52 0.96 -1.83
CA LEU A 121 16.62 1.52 -2.62
C LEU A 121 17.26 0.48 -3.56
N THR A 122 17.13 -0.81 -3.24
CA THR A 122 17.68 -1.91 -4.04
C THR A 122 16.81 -2.29 -5.24
N VAL A 123 15.53 -1.90 -5.26
CA VAL A 123 14.55 -2.35 -6.27
C VAL A 123 13.99 -1.23 -7.13
N ALA A 124 14.32 0.01 -6.81
CA ALA A 124 13.84 1.19 -7.51
C ALA A 124 14.59 1.43 -8.82
#